data_AF-A0AAE3K1S9-F1
#
_entry.id   AF-A0AAE3K1S9-F1
#
_cell.length_a   1.000
_cell.length_b   1.000
_cell.length_c   1.000
_cell.angle_alpha   90.00
_cell.angle_beta   90.00
_cell.angle_gamma   90.00
#
_symmetry.space_group_name_H-M   'P 1'
#
loop_
_entity.id
_entity.type
_entity.pdbx_description
1 polymer ?
#
loop_
_entity_poly.entity_id
_entity_poly.type
_entity_poly.pdbx_seq_one_letter_code
_entity_poly.pdbx_strand_id
1 'polypeptide(L)'
;MTNTIHMLPSATEGQMMSIILTTAEGGLILIDGGRREDAAPLLDYLKKLTGSAKPHIDAIWFTHPHCDHIGAFVEMIENRRGEFDFDALYYCFPSEYYLRNDPSASGTLHEFYRCLPVFAEKAHIISDGDRISVAGADFRVFYTVDTAIRQNRCNNSSAVFRIEVGGKSILITGDCGIEAGNKIIAEYGDKIKSDICQMAHHGQSGADFEFYKTVSPSVCLWCTPGWLWNNDVGGGFNTHVWQTVTVRGWMESLGVRNNYVTKDGIQVVSL
;
A
#
# COMPACT_ATOMS: atom_id res chain seq x y z
N MET A 1 -20.41 1.39 -12.59
CA MET A 1 -18.98 1.28 -12.96
C MET A 1 -18.57 -0.18 -12.81
N THR A 2 -17.33 -0.57 -13.12
CA THR A 2 -16.81 -1.92 -12.81
C THR A 2 -15.85 -1.83 -11.63
N ASN A 3 -15.77 -2.89 -10.83
CA ASN A 3 -14.77 -2.98 -9.78
C ASN A 3 -13.37 -3.04 -10.43
N THR A 4 -12.51 -2.06 -10.14
CA THR A 4 -11.22 -1.93 -10.83
C THR A 4 -10.13 -1.45 -9.88
N ILE A 5 -8.97 -2.10 -9.91
CA ILE A 5 -7.75 -1.65 -9.24
C ILE A 5 -6.90 -0.89 -10.25
N HIS A 6 -6.42 0.29 -9.85
CA HIS A 6 -5.46 1.09 -10.59
C HIS A 6 -4.18 1.20 -9.77
N MET A 7 -3.03 0.90 -10.36
CA MET A 7 -1.73 1.03 -9.71
C MET A 7 -0.92 2.09 -10.44
N LEU A 8 -0.45 3.11 -9.71
CA LEU A 8 0.31 4.21 -10.29
C LEU A 8 1.82 3.98 -10.12
N PRO A 9 2.64 4.24 -11.15
CA PRO A 9 4.10 4.26 -11.04
C PRO A 9 4.59 5.58 -10.44
N SER A 10 5.84 5.60 -9.94
CA SER A 10 6.45 6.83 -9.44
C SER A 10 6.69 7.83 -10.57
N ALA A 11 6.51 9.11 -10.26
CA ALA A 11 6.98 10.26 -11.03
C ALA A 11 8.51 10.42 -10.97
N THR A 12 9.16 9.67 -10.07
CA THR A 12 10.62 9.68 -9.87
C THR A 12 11.20 8.29 -10.13
N GLU A 13 12.51 8.12 -9.92
CA GLU A 13 13.14 6.80 -9.92
C GLU A 13 12.94 6.04 -8.60
N GLY A 14 12.30 6.63 -7.57
CA GLY A 14 12.10 5.98 -6.28
C GLY A 14 11.10 4.83 -6.31
N GLN A 15 11.14 4.00 -5.26
CA GLN A 15 10.01 3.13 -4.90
C GLN A 15 8.79 3.98 -4.58
N MET A 16 7.59 3.45 -4.82
CA MET A 16 6.34 4.07 -4.39
C MET A 16 5.20 3.06 -4.35
N MET A 17 4.18 3.33 -3.53
CA MET A 17 2.91 2.63 -3.57
C MET A 17 1.73 3.62 -3.62
N SER A 18 0.88 3.47 -4.63
CA SER A 18 -0.42 4.12 -4.72
C SER A 18 -1.35 3.21 -5.50
N ILE A 19 -2.42 2.80 -4.84
CA ILE A 19 -3.46 1.96 -5.40
C ILE A 19 -4.79 2.68 -5.26
N ILE A 20 -5.54 2.74 -6.35
CA ILE A 20 -6.91 3.25 -6.35
C ILE A 20 -7.84 2.08 -6.64
N LEU A 21 -8.84 1.87 -5.80
CA LEU A 21 -9.92 0.92 -6.02
C LEU A 21 -11.18 1.70 -6.37
N THR A 22 -11.74 1.44 -7.54
CA THR A 22 -13.09 1.86 -7.90
C THR A 22 -14.05 0.70 -7.70
N THR A 23 -15.23 0.96 -7.14
CA THR A 23 -16.27 -0.06 -6.96
C THR A 23 -17.37 0.10 -8.00
N ALA A 24 -18.09 -0.98 -8.28
CA ALA A 24 -19.17 -0.98 -9.27
C ALA A 24 -20.29 0.01 -8.92
N GLU A 25 -20.47 0.24 -7.62
CA GLU A 25 -21.41 1.18 -7.00
C GLU A 25 -20.96 2.64 -7.10
N GLY A 26 -19.74 2.89 -7.60
CA GLY A 26 -19.20 4.23 -7.83
C GLY A 26 -18.32 4.76 -6.70
N GLY A 27 -17.97 3.92 -5.71
CA GLY A 27 -17.04 4.27 -4.67
C GLY A 27 -15.59 4.38 -5.18
N LEU A 28 -14.82 5.27 -4.58
CA LEU A 28 -13.42 5.54 -4.87
C LEU A 28 -12.60 5.46 -3.58
N ILE A 29 -11.72 4.47 -3.51
CA ILE A 29 -10.85 4.24 -2.36
C ILE A 29 -9.40 4.43 -2.79
N LEU A 30 -8.63 5.22 -2.04
CA LEU A 30 -7.19 5.38 -2.20
C LEU A 30 -6.46 4.58 -1.11
N ILE A 31 -5.45 3.80 -1.49
CA ILE A 31 -4.61 3.03 -0.59
C ILE A 31 -3.17 3.47 -0.83
N ASP A 32 -2.59 4.12 0.18
CA ASP A 32 -1.36 4.91 0.05
C ASP A 32 -1.44 5.91 -1.12
N GLY A 33 -0.39 6.70 -1.33
CA GLY A 33 -0.40 7.83 -2.25
C GLY A 33 0.91 8.05 -3.00
N GLY A 34 2.01 7.43 -2.58
CA GLY A 34 3.32 7.67 -3.16
C GLY A 34 4.11 8.76 -2.44
N ARG A 35 5.16 9.24 -3.10
CA ARG A 35 6.04 10.32 -2.68
C ARG A 35 5.40 11.69 -2.87
N ARG A 36 6.02 12.73 -2.32
CA ARG A 36 5.54 14.12 -2.50
C ARG A 36 5.47 14.49 -3.99
N GLU A 37 6.43 14.05 -4.78
CA GLU A 37 6.50 14.24 -6.23
C GLU A 37 5.34 13.57 -6.98
N ASP A 38 4.72 12.55 -6.39
CA ASP A 38 3.60 11.81 -6.98
C ASP A 38 2.25 12.53 -6.77
N ALA A 39 2.19 13.59 -5.96
CA ALA A 39 0.94 14.30 -5.64
C ALA A 39 0.21 14.87 -6.86
N ALA A 40 0.93 15.53 -7.77
CA ALA A 40 0.32 16.10 -8.96
C ALA A 40 -0.15 15.01 -9.95
N PRO A 41 0.69 14.01 -10.32
CA PRO A 41 0.23 12.88 -11.13
C PRO A 41 -0.94 12.10 -10.53
N LEU A 42 -0.95 11.89 -9.21
CA LEU A 42 -2.06 11.24 -8.51
C LEU A 42 -3.36 12.04 -8.65
N LEU A 43 -3.32 13.35 -8.37
CA LEU A 43 -4.48 14.23 -8.53
C LEU A 43 -4.98 14.29 -9.97
N ASP A 44 -4.08 14.38 -10.94
CA ASP A 44 -4.46 14.40 -12.36
C ASP A 44 -5.12 13.08 -12.78
N TYR A 45 -4.61 11.95 -12.27
CA TYR A 45 -5.23 10.65 -12.52
C TYR A 45 -6.61 10.54 -11.86
N LEU A 46 -6.75 10.99 -10.61
CA LEU A 46 -8.05 11.02 -9.91
C LEU A 46 -9.06 11.90 -10.65
N LYS A 47 -8.67 13.11 -11.08
CA LYS A 47 -9.51 14.01 -11.89
C LYS A 47 -9.97 13.36 -13.19
N LYS A 48 -9.05 12.66 -13.88
CA LYS A 48 -9.37 11.90 -15.10
C LYS A 48 -10.33 10.76 -14.81
N LEU A 49 -10.11 10.03 -13.72
CA LEU A 49 -10.90 8.86 -13.35
C LEU A 49 -12.33 9.24 -12.95
N THR A 50 -12.50 10.33 -12.20
CA THR A 50 -13.82 10.81 -11.75
C THR A 50 -14.50 11.76 -12.74
N GLY A 51 -13.76 12.29 -13.72
CA GLY A 51 -14.25 13.34 -14.62
C GLY A 51 -14.54 14.68 -13.92
N SER A 52 -13.97 14.90 -12.73
CA SER A 52 -14.20 16.10 -11.91
C SER A 52 -12.89 16.87 -11.74
N ALA A 53 -12.96 18.21 -11.79
CA ALA A 53 -11.82 19.06 -11.44
C ALA A 53 -11.44 18.97 -9.96
N LYS A 54 -12.39 18.56 -9.10
CA LYS A 54 -12.20 18.29 -7.68
C LYS A 54 -12.69 16.87 -7.39
N PRO A 55 -11.88 15.82 -7.58
CA PRO A 55 -12.26 14.44 -7.30
C PRO A 55 -12.63 14.27 -5.82
N HIS A 56 -13.65 13.45 -5.57
CA HIS A 56 -14.08 13.04 -4.24
C HIS A 56 -13.60 11.62 -3.98
N ILE A 57 -12.96 11.37 -2.83
CA ILE A 57 -12.43 10.07 -2.42
C ILE A 57 -13.20 9.60 -1.19
N ASP A 58 -13.97 8.53 -1.28
CA ASP A 58 -14.77 8.05 -0.16
C ASP A 58 -13.91 7.59 1.03
N ALA A 59 -12.79 6.90 0.76
CA ALA A 59 -11.89 6.45 1.81
C ALA A 59 -10.42 6.48 1.38
N ILE A 60 -9.56 6.90 2.31
CA ILE A 60 -8.10 6.81 2.20
C ILE A 60 -7.63 5.80 3.25
N TRP A 61 -6.75 4.88 2.87
CA TRP A 61 -6.15 3.89 3.77
C TRP A 61 -4.64 4.01 3.71
N PHE A 62 -3.99 4.17 4.86
CA PHE A 62 -2.54 4.19 4.95
C PHE A 62 -1.97 2.97 5.64
N THR A 63 -0.93 2.40 5.03
CA THR A 63 -0.24 1.24 5.57
C THR A 63 0.76 1.66 6.65
N HIS A 64 1.70 2.55 6.34
CA HIS A 64 2.75 3.02 7.25
C HIS A 64 3.33 4.37 6.81
N PRO A 65 4.09 5.09 7.67
CA PRO A 65 4.42 6.48 7.42
C PRO A 65 5.72 6.71 6.62
N HIS A 66 6.10 5.80 5.72
CA HIS A 66 7.21 6.09 4.81
C HIS A 66 6.83 7.11 3.74
N CYS A 67 7.84 7.85 3.27
CA CYS A 67 7.65 8.96 2.34
C CYS A 67 7.03 8.52 1.01
N ASP A 68 7.31 7.31 0.56
CA ASP A 68 6.80 6.72 -0.68
C ASP A 68 5.46 6.01 -0.55
N HIS A 69 4.84 6.14 0.63
CA HIS A 69 3.48 5.69 0.90
C HIS A 69 2.56 6.88 1.16
N ILE A 70 2.96 7.82 2.02
CA ILE A 70 2.05 8.92 2.43
C ILE A 70 2.50 10.32 2.01
N GLY A 71 3.68 10.44 1.38
CA GLY A 71 4.25 11.74 1.00
C GLY A 71 3.34 12.53 0.06
N ALA A 72 2.72 11.88 -0.92
CA ALA A 72 1.80 12.53 -1.84
C ALA A 72 0.62 13.18 -1.09
N PHE A 73 0.06 12.47 -0.11
CA PHE A 73 -1.06 12.99 0.67
C PHE A 73 -0.65 14.18 1.54
N VAL A 74 0.53 14.13 2.17
CA VAL A 74 1.07 15.26 2.92
C VAL A 74 1.22 16.48 2.01
N GLU A 75 1.82 16.32 0.83
CA GLU A 75 1.92 17.38 -0.18
C GLU A 75 0.54 17.90 -0.62
N MET A 76 -0.42 17.00 -0.81
CA MET A 76 -1.79 17.35 -1.18
C MET A 76 -2.49 18.19 -0.10
N ILE A 77 -2.35 17.85 1.18
CA ILE A 77 -2.96 18.61 2.28
C ILE A 77 -2.28 19.98 2.45
N GLU A 78 -0.96 20.06 2.34
CA GLU A 78 -0.20 21.30 2.55
C GLU A 78 -0.39 22.30 1.42
N ASN A 79 -0.33 21.84 0.17
CA ASN A 79 -0.18 22.72 -0.99
C ASN A 79 -1.35 22.63 -1.98
N ARG A 80 -2.25 21.63 -1.83
CA ARG A 80 -3.28 21.31 -2.85
C ARG A 80 -4.66 20.99 -2.26
N ARG A 81 -4.94 21.40 -1.03
CA ARG A 81 -6.18 21.04 -0.30
C ARG A 81 -7.47 21.36 -1.06
N GLY A 82 -7.47 22.42 -1.88
CA GLY A 82 -8.62 22.81 -2.68
C GLY A 82 -8.89 21.93 -3.91
N GLU A 83 -7.94 21.07 -4.28
CA GLU A 83 -7.97 20.28 -5.52
C GLU A 83 -8.69 18.93 -5.38
N PHE A 84 -9.06 18.51 -4.17
CA PHE A 84 -9.76 17.24 -3.91
C PHE A 84 -10.61 17.32 -2.64
N ASP A 85 -11.44 16.32 -2.40
CA ASP A 85 -12.12 16.10 -1.12
C ASP A 85 -12.10 14.60 -0.76
N PHE A 86 -12.30 14.28 0.50
CA PHE A 86 -12.42 12.89 0.96
C PHE A 86 -13.31 12.77 2.19
N ASP A 87 -13.94 11.61 2.43
CA ASP A 87 -14.84 11.43 3.59
C ASP A 87 -14.13 10.86 4.83
N ALA A 88 -13.29 9.84 4.65
CA ALA A 88 -12.61 9.15 5.75
C ALA A 88 -11.16 8.79 5.44
N LEU A 89 -10.31 8.78 6.46
CA LEU A 89 -8.92 8.34 6.40
C LEU A 89 -8.64 7.34 7.52
N TYR A 90 -8.19 6.13 7.18
CA TYR A 90 -7.92 5.03 8.09
C TYR A 90 -6.41 4.78 8.18
N TYR A 91 -5.85 4.74 9.38
CA TYR A 91 -4.40 4.56 9.59
C TYR A 91 -4.10 4.00 10.99
N CYS A 92 -2.91 3.45 11.19
CA CYS A 92 -2.41 3.11 12.52
C CYS A 92 -0.89 3.24 12.55
N PHE A 93 -0.39 4.43 12.89
CA PHE A 93 1.04 4.71 12.86
C PHE A 93 1.69 4.55 14.25
N PRO A 94 2.96 4.10 14.30
CA PRO A 94 3.73 4.14 15.52
C PRO A 94 3.94 5.57 16.05
N SER A 95 4.37 5.69 17.30
CA SER A 95 4.83 6.96 17.85
C SER A 95 6.18 7.40 17.26
N GLU A 96 6.44 8.70 17.22
CA GLU A 96 7.75 9.25 16.84
C GLU A 96 8.88 8.66 17.70
N TYR A 97 8.63 8.44 19.00
CA TYR A 97 9.62 7.81 19.88
C TYR A 97 9.99 6.40 19.42
N TYR A 98 9.03 5.60 18.96
CA TYR A 98 9.29 4.26 18.45
C TYR A 98 10.14 4.31 17.17
N LEU A 99 9.90 5.31 16.31
CA LEU A 99 10.61 5.49 15.05
C LEU A 99 11.89 6.35 15.15
N ARG A 100 12.26 6.91 16.30
CA ARG A 100 13.40 7.84 16.45
C ARG A 100 14.75 7.39 15.86
N ASN A 101 14.94 6.09 15.64
CA ASN A 101 16.15 5.50 15.04
C ASN A 101 15.96 5.11 13.56
N ASP A 102 14.88 5.56 12.95
CA ASP A 102 14.52 5.42 11.54
C ASP A 102 14.27 6.83 10.99
N PRO A 103 15.34 7.53 10.55
CA PRO A 103 15.23 8.91 10.10
C PRO A 103 14.32 9.08 8.88
N SER A 104 14.27 8.06 8.02
CA SER A 104 13.49 8.07 6.78
C SER A 104 11.99 8.13 7.05
N ALA A 105 11.52 7.38 8.05
CA ALA A 105 10.12 7.38 8.47
C ALA A 105 9.78 8.53 9.42
N SER A 106 10.71 8.91 10.31
CA SER A 106 10.44 9.91 11.34
C SER A 106 10.07 11.28 10.77
N GLY A 107 10.71 11.70 9.67
CA GLY A 107 10.41 12.97 9.01
C GLY A 107 8.98 13.02 8.46
N THR A 108 8.60 12.01 7.67
CA THR A 108 7.27 11.95 7.06
C THR A 108 6.17 11.75 8.10
N LEU A 109 6.41 10.95 9.16
CA LEU A 109 5.47 10.83 10.28
C LEU A 109 5.21 12.19 10.96
N HIS A 110 6.28 12.96 11.18
CA HIS A 110 6.17 14.29 11.78
C HIS A 110 5.33 15.24 10.90
N GLU A 111 5.59 15.25 9.59
CA GLU A 111 4.81 16.04 8.62
C GLU A 111 3.33 15.64 8.62
N PHE A 112 3.03 14.34 8.66
CA PHE A 112 1.65 13.83 8.76
C PHE A 112 0.95 14.36 10.01
N TYR A 113 1.57 14.26 11.20
CA TYR A 113 0.96 14.76 12.44
C TYR A 113 0.82 16.29 12.48
N ARG A 114 1.70 17.03 11.79
CA ARG A 114 1.54 18.47 11.60
C ARG A 114 0.30 18.79 10.74
N CYS A 115 -0.03 17.93 9.79
CA CYS A 115 -1.20 18.06 8.94
C CYS A 115 -2.49 17.53 9.59
N LEU A 116 -2.40 16.56 10.51
CA LEU A 116 -3.57 15.90 11.12
C LEU A 116 -4.66 16.84 11.66
N PRO A 117 -4.36 17.98 12.33
CA PRO A 117 -5.40 18.90 12.79
C PRO A 117 -6.30 19.46 11.67
N VAL A 118 -5.86 19.40 10.41
CA VAL A 118 -6.58 19.88 9.23
C VAL A 118 -7.74 18.96 8.83
N PHE A 119 -7.68 17.69 9.20
CA PHE A 119 -8.64 16.64 8.82
C PHE A 119 -8.97 15.67 9.97
N ALA A 120 -8.75 16.09 11.22
CA ALA A 120 -8.84 15.22 12.39
C ALA A 120 -10.24 14.58 12.54
N GLU A 121 -11.29 15.27 12.11
CA GLU A 121 -12.67 14.80 12.12
C GLU A 121 -12.95 13.65 11.14
N LYS A 122 -12.09 13.48 10.13
CA LYS A 122 -12.16 12.41 9.11
C LYS A 122 -11.18 11.27 9.39
N ALA A 123 -10.34 11.41 10.41
CA ALA A 123 -9.24 10.50 10.70
C ALA A 123 -9.66 9.41 11.70
N HIS A 124 -9.46 8.15 11.33
CA HIS A 124 -9.82 6.97 12.11
C HIS A 124 -8.57 6.12 12.36
N ILE A 125 -8.29 5.85 13.64
CA ILE A 125 -7.22 4.94 14.02
C ILE A 125 -7.76 3.51 13.99
N ILE A 126 -7.20 2.66 13.14
CA ILE A 126 -7.58 1.25 13.02
C ILE A 126 -6.77 0.36 13.97
N SER A 127 -7.33 -0.80 14.28
CA SER A 127 -6.74 -1.83 15.13
C SER A 127 -6.78 -3.19 14.47
N ASP A 128 -5.91 -4.09 14.92
CA ASP A 128 -5.97 -5.49 14.52
C ASP A 128 -7.36 -6.10 14.82
N GLY A 129 -7.88 -6.88 13.87
CA GLY A 129 -9.20 -7.50 13.96
C GLY A 129 -10.38 -6.61 13.53
N ASP A 130 -10.17 -5.31 13.28
CA ASP A 130 -11.22 -4.41 12.83
C ASP A 130 -11.89 -4.87 11.53
N ARG A 131 -13.18 -4.56 11.40
CA ARG A 131 -14.00 -4.78 10.21
C ARG A 131 -14.73 -3.50 9.85
N ILE A 132 -14.48 -2.99 8.65
CA ILE A 132 -14.97 -1.68 8.21
C ILE A 132 -15.56 -1.83 6.81
N SER A 133 -16.82 -1.44 6.62
CA SER A 133 -17.48 -1.41 5.31
C SER A 133 -17.54 0.03 4.82
N VAL A 134 -16.94 0.32 3.67
CA VAL A 134 -16.91 1.67 3.09
C VAL A 134 -16.86 1.61 1.57
N ALA A 135 -17.58 2.52 0.92
CA ALA A 135 -17.57 2.71 -0.54
C ALA A 135 -17.85 1.44 -1.38
N GLY A 136 -18.66 0.51 -0.86
CA GLY A 136 -18.99 -0.76 -1.54
C GLY A 136 -17.94 -1.86 -1.39
N ALA A 137 -17.03 -1.75 -0.42
CA ALA A 137 -16.02 -2.76 -0.10
C ALA A 137 -15.96 -3.05 1.41
N ASP A 138 -15.68 -4.31 1.76
CA ASP A 138 -15.51 -4.74 3.15
C ASP A 138 -14.03 -4.96 3.49
N PHE A 139 -13.54 -4.24 4.47
CA PHE A 139 -12.17 -4.31 4.96
C PHE A 139 -12.10 -5.16 6.22
N ARG A 140 -11.06 -5.99 6.30
CA ARG A 140 -10.67 -6.69 7.53
C ARG A 140 -9.20 -6.45 7.81
N VAL A 141 -8.89 -5.92 8.98
CA VAL A 141 -7.52 -5.68 9.42
C VAL A 141 -6.98 -6.95 10.09
N PHE A 142 -5.77 -7.34 9.70
CA PHE A 142 -5.06 -8.53 10.18
C PHE A 142 -3.79 -8.20 10.96
N TYR A 143 -3.35 -6.95 10.90
CA TYR A 143 -2.21 -6.49 11.66
C TYR A 143 -2.14 -4.97 11.63
N THR A 144 -1.71 -4.39 12.74
CA THR A 144 -1.29 -3.00 12.88
C THR A 144 0.00 -2.98 13.71
N VAL A 145 0.55 -1.78 13.96
CA VAL A 145 1.82 -1.59 14.68
C VAL A 145 1.96 -2.46 15.96
N ASP A 146 2.98 -3.31 15.99
CA ASP A 146 3.45 -3.98 17.21
C ASP A 146 4.80 -3.40 17.65
N THR A 147 4.77 -2.64 18.75
CA THR A 147 5.99 -1.99 19.27
C THR A 147 6.99 -2.94 19.93
N ALA A 148 6.66 -4.23 20.06
CA ALA A 148 7.60 -5.27 20.49
C ALA A 148 8.60 -5.63 19.39
N ILE A 149 8.23 -5.48 18.11
CA ILE A 149 9.14 -5.70 16.98
C ILE A 149 10.12 -4.53 16.92
N ARG A 150 11.42 -4.79 16.77
CA ARG A 150 12.47 -3.73 16.77
C ARG A 150 13.31 -3.71 15.51
N GLN A 151 13.22 -4.76 14.69
CA GLN A 151 13.80 -4.87 13.36
C GLN A 151 12.88 -4.19 12.35
N ASN A 152 13.47 -3.50 11.38
CA ASN A 152 12.75 -2.86 10.28
C ASN A 152 11.46 -2.14 10.74
N ARG A 153 11.60 -1.26 11.74
CA ARG A 153 10.51 -0.80 12.62
C ARG A 153 9.32 -0.20 11.86
N CYS A 154 9.59 0.65 10.87
CA CYS A 154 8.55 1.33 10.12
C CYS A 154 7.79 0.35 9.20
N ASN A 155 8.51 -0.43 8.41
CA ASN A 155 7.93 -1.45 7.54
C ASN A 155 7.11 -2.51 8.31
N ASN A 156 7.66 -3.03 9.41
CA ASN A 156 6.96 -3.95 10.31
C ASN A 156 5.82 -3.28 11.11
N SER A 157 5.59 -1.98 10.95
CA SER A 157 4.40 -1.30 11.46
C SER A 157 3.28 -1.14 10.42
N SER A 158 3.49 -1.62 9.18
CA SER A 158 2.49 -1.61 8.12
C SER A 158 1.18 -2.23 8.58
N ALA A 159 0.08 -1.50 8.47
CA ALA A 159 -1.24 -2.09 8.56
C ALA A 159 -1.43 -3.09 7.40
N VAL A 160 -1.77 -4.34 7.75
CA VAL A 160 -2.09 -5.38 6.77
C VAL A 160 -3.58 -5.65 6.84
N PHE A 161 -4.27 -5.51 5.72
CA PHE A 161 -5.71 -5.66 5.65
C PHE A 161 -6.14 -6.30 4.34
N ARG A 162 -7.28 -7.00 4.38
CA ARG A 162 -7.92 -7.58 3.21
C ARG A 162 -9.18 -6.84 2.86
N ILE A 163 -9.39 -6.66 1.56
CA ILE A 163 -10.53 -6.01 0.96
C ILE A 163 -11.35 -7.08 0.24
N GLU A 164 -12.63 -7.21 0.58
CA GLU A 164 -13.60 -8.00 -0.17
C GLU A 164 -14.41 -7.04 -1.05
N VAL A 165 -14.38 -7.26 -2.36
CA VAL A 165 -15.10 -6.43 -3.33
C VAL A 165 -15.35 -7.22 -4.61
N GLY A 166 -16.56 -7.15 -5.16
CA GLY A 166 -16.88 -7.85 -6.41
C GLY A 166 -16.73 -9.38 -6.36
N GLY A 167 -16.80 -9.98 -5.18
CA GLY A 167 -16.54 -11.42 -5.00
C GLY A 167 -15.08 -11.82 -5.19
N LYS A 168 -14.15 -10.86 -5.01
CA LYS A 168 -12.70 -11.05 -4.97
C LYS A 168 -12.16 -10.57 -3.63
N SER A 169 -11.08 -11.20 -3.20
CA SER A 169 -10.36 -10.86 -1.99
C SER A 169 -8.95 -10.33 -2.32
N ILE A 170 -8.62 -9.15 -1.81
CA ILE A 170 -7.35 -8.44 -2.08
C ILE A 170 -6.62 -8.23 -0.76
N LEU A 171 -5.43 -8.81 -0.58
CA LEU A 171 -4.59 -8.52 0.57
C LEU A 171 -3.64 -7.36 0.26
N ILE A 172 -3.71 -6.30 1.06
CA ILE A 172 -2.77 -5.19 1.07
C ILE A 172 -1.80 -5.41 2.24
N THR A 173 -0.51 -5.41 1.92
CA THR A 173 0.56 -5.73 2.88
C THR A 173 1.44 -4.52 3.23
N GLY A 174 1.36 -3.45 2.44
CA GLY A 174 2.29 -2.32 2.56
C GLY A 174 3.73 -2.82 2.42
N ASP A 175 4.55 -2.48 3.40
CA ASP A 175 5.95 -2.91 3.47
C ASP A 175 6.21 -3.94 4.56
N CYS A 176 5.17 -4.66 5.00
CA CYS A 176 5.25 -5.70 6.03
C CYS A 176 6.49 -6.61 5.85
N GLY A 177 7.32 -6.68 6.89
CA GLY A 177 8.52 -7.50 6.93
C GLY A 177 8.27 -8.92 7.44
N ILE A 178 9.35 -9.69 7.57
CA ILE A 178 9.31 -11.10 8.00
C ILE A 178 8.68 -11.24 9.40
N GLU A 179 9.02 -10.37 10.34
CA GLU A 179 8.53 -10.46 11.72
C GLU A 179 7.01 -10.23 11.81
N ALA A 180 6.50 -9.20 11.13
CA ALA A 180 5.06 -8.94 11.06
C ALA A 180 4.33 -10.05 10.29
N GLY A 181 4.88 -10.50 9.15
CA GLY A 181 4.34 -11.61 8.37
C GLY A 181 4.21 -12.91 9.18
N ASN A 182 5.25 -13.28 9.93
CA ASN A 182 5.23 -14.46 10.79
C ASN A 182 4.19 -14.36 11.90
N LYS A 183 4.00 -13.17 12.49
CA LYS A 183 2.97 -12.95 13.50
C LYS A 183 1.57 -13.09 12.91
N ILE A 184 1.33 -12.50 11.73
CA ILE A 184 0.06 -12.63 11.00
C ILE A 184 -0.26 -14.10 10.74
N ILE A 185 0.70 -14.90 10.27
CA ILE A 185 0.49 -16.33 10.04
C ILE A 185 0.16 -17.05 11.35
N ALA A 186 0.91 -16.78 12.42
CA ALA A 186 0.70 -17.43 13.71
C ALA A 186 -0.71 -17.15 14.29
N GLU A 187 -1.23 -15.94 14.08
CA GLU A 187 -2.50 -15.49 14.64
C GLU A 187 -3.72 -15.84 13.76
N TYR A 188 -3.56 -15.67 12.44
CA TYR A 188 -4.66 -15.77 11.48
C TYR A 188 -4.62 -17.01 10.60
N GLY A 189 -3.43 -17.57 10.33
CA GLY A 189 -3.24 -18.71 9.45
C GLY A 189 -4.00 -18.54 8.12
N ASP A 190 -4.73 -19.56 7.72
CA ASP A 190 -5.54 -19.59 6.49
C ASP A 190 -6.58 -18.46 6.35
N LYS A 191 -6.90 -17.71 7.41
CA LYS A 191 -7.83 -16.59 7.32
C LYS A 191 -7.32 -15.46 6.41
N ILE A 192 -6.01 -15.39 6.11
CA ILE A 192 -5.41 -14.37 5.23
C ILE A 192 -5.40 -14.76 3.75
N LYS A 193 -5.88 -15.97 3.40
CA LYS A 193 -6.01 -16.41 2.01
C LYS A 193 -6.76 -15.36 1.20
N SER A 194 -6.21 -15.02 0.03
CA SER A 194 -6.72 -13.94 -0.81
C SER A 194 -6.45 -14.25 -2.29
N ASP A 195 -7.38 -13.88 -3.18
CA ASP A 195 -7.24 -14.08 -4.63
C ASP A 195 -6.10 -13.25 -5.22
N ILE A 196 -5.94 -12.04 -4.69
CA ILE A 196 -4.99 -11.01 -5.10
C ILE A 196 -4.13 -10.61 -3.90
N CYS A 197 -2.82 -10.47 -4.08
CA CYS A 197 -1.91 -9.97 -3.05
C CYS A 197 -1.07 -8.82 -3.61
N GLN A 198 -1.04 -7.68 -2.91
CA GLN A 198 0.02 -6.70 -3.13
C GLN A 198 1.31 -7.21 -2.49
N MET A 199 2.41 -7.14 -3.25
CA MET A 199 3.70 -7.70 -2.84
C MET A 199 4.41 -6.79 -1.87
N ALA A 200 4.66 -7.29 -0.67
CA ALA A 200 5.21 -6.51 0.43
C ALA A 200 6.53 -5.85 0.06
N HIS A 201 6.70 -4.60 0.49
CA HIS A 201 7.94 -3.84 0.40
C HIS A 201 8.43 -3.74 -1.05
N HIS A 202 7.49 -3.37 -1.93
CA HIS A 202 7.70 -3.24 -3.37
C HIS A 202 8.19 -4.54 -4.04
N GLY A 203 7.90 -5.69 -3.42
CA GLY A 203 8.33 -7.01 -3.86
C GLY A 203 9.77 -7.38 -3.49
N GLN A 204 10.40 -6.69 -2.53
CA GLN A 204 11.76 -7.00 -2.06
C GLN A 204 11.87 -6.92 -0.54
N SER A 205 12.61 -7.83 0.09
CA SER A 205 12.93 -7.79 1.53
C SER A 205 11.72 -7.49 2.45
N GLY A 206 10.54 -7.99 2.07
CA GLY A 206 9.29 -7.90 2.83
C GLY A 206 9.01 -9.22 3.56
N ALA A 207 7.75 -9.64 3.55
CA ALA A 207 7.34 -10.95 4.03
C ALA A 207 8.03 -12.10 3.25
N ASP A 208 8.10 -13.28 3.88
CA ASP A 208 8.84 -14.42 3.35
C ASP A 208 7.97 -15.41 2.54
N PHE A 209 8.60 -16.49 2.08
CA PHE A 209 7.93 -17.53 1.28
C PHE A 209 6.72 -18.15 1.99
N GLU A 210 6.80 -18.44 3.30
CA GLU A 210 5.71 -19.09 4.03
C GLU A 210 4.51 -18.15 4.20
N PHE A 211 4.74 -16.84 4.32
CA PHE A 211 3.68 -15.85 4.24
C PHE A 211 2.93 -15.93 2.91
N TYR A 212 3.62 -15.81 1.78
CA TYR A 212 2.96 -15.83 0.47
C TYR A 212 2.30 -17.17 0.16
N LYS A 213 2.89 -18.28 0.61
CA LYS A 213 2.28 -19.61 0.52
C LYS A 213 0.98 -19.70 1.31
N THR A 214 0.89 -19.05 2.48
CA THR A 214 -0.32 -18.98 3.30
C THR A 214 -1.39 -18.10 2.65
N VAL A 215 -0.98 -16.96 2.05
CA VAL A 215 -1.90 -16.08 1.29
C VAL A 215 -2.43 -16.79 0.04
N SER A 216 -1.60 -17.62 -0.61
CA SER A 216 -1.95 -18.42 -1.79
C SER A 216 -2.63 -17.63 -2.92
N PRO A 217 -2.07 -16.48 -3.37
CA PRO A 217 -2.71 -15.65 -4.39
C PRO A 217 -2.62 -16.27 -5.79
N SER A 218 -3.56 -15.90 -6.65
CA SER A 218 -3.50 -16.19 -8.09
C SER A 218 -3.02 -15.00 -8.93
N VAL A 219 -3.09 -13.79 -8.34
CA VAL A 219 -2.69 -12.52 -8.92
C VAL A 219 -1.80 -11.76 -7.92
N CYS A 220 -0.70 -11.20 -8.39
CA CYS A 220 0.19 -10.36 -7.59
C CYS A 220 0.27 -8.93 -8.14
N LEU A 221 0.16 -7.95 -7.25
CA LEU A 221 0.30 -6.52 -7.54
C LEU A 221 1.69 -6.06 -7.08
N TRP A 222 2.54 -5.67 -8.02
CA TRP A 222 3.92 -5.25 -7.79
C TRP A 222 4.04 -3.74 -7.99
N CYS A 223 4.10 -3.00 -6.89
CA CYS A 223 4.42 -1.57 -6.87
C CYS A 223 5.94 -1.37 -7.02
N THR A 224 6.50 -1.88 -8.12
CA THR A 224 7.95 -2.09 -8.29
C THR A 224 8.47 -1.32 -9.50
N PRO A 225 9.42 -0.38 -9.33
CA PRO A 225 10.08 0.31 -10.45
C PRO A 225 11.03 -0.61 -11.21
N GLY A 226 11.40 -0.23 -12.44
CA GLY A 226 12.15 -1.08 -13.36
C GLY A 226 13.51 -1.56 -12.85
N TRP A 227 14.31 -0.66 -12.25
CA TRP A 227 15.60 -1.01 -11.67
C TRP A 227 15.45 -2.03 -10.53
N LEU A 228 14.38 -1.94 -9.74
CA LEU A 228 14.14 -2.84 -8.63
C LEU A 228 13.61 -4.19 -9.12
N TRP A 229 12.74 -4.19 -10.13
CA TRP A 229 12.23 -5.39 -10.77
C TRP A 229 13.35 -6.26 -11.35
N ASN A 230 14.34 -5.60 -11.94
CA ASN A 230 15.52 -6.23 -12.52
C ASN A 230 16.64 -6.46 -11.50
N ASN A 231 16.50 -5.93 -10.28
CA ASN A 231 17.55 -5.90 -9.26
C ASN A 231 18.89 -5.39 -9.86
N ASP A 232 18.80 -4.26 -10.55
CA ASP A 232 19.87 -3.65 -11.36
C ASP A 232 19.92 -2.13 -11.12
N VAL A 233 21.00 -1.66 -10.50
CA VAL A 233 21.29 -0.21 -10.29
C VAL A 233 22.46 0.27 -11.15
N GLY A 234 22.68 -0.38 -12.31
CA GLY A 234 23.78 -0.10 -13.25
C GLY A 234 24.83 -1.21 -13.34
N GLY A 235 24.60 -2.36 -12.67
CA GLY A 235 25.50 -3.51 -12.66
C GLY A 235 25.08 -4.64 -13.61
N GLY A 236 23.87 -4.57 -14.17
CA GLY A 236 23.24 -5.62 -14.94
C GLY A 236 22.15 -6.37 -14.17
N PHE A 237 21.46 -7.27 -14.87
CA PHE A 237 20.34 -8.02 -14.28
C PHE A 237 20.75 -8.83 -13.05
N ASN A 238 20.02 -8.63 -11.96
CA ASN A 238 20.15 -9.35 -10.70
C ASN A 238 21.54 -9.28 -10.05
N THR A 239 22.21 -8.13 -10.15
CA THR A 239 23.55 -7.94 -9.58
C THR A 239 23.55 -7.18 -8.25
N HIS A 240 22.40 -6.64 -7.81
CA HIS A 240 22.30 -5.90 -6.54
C HIS A 240 21.78 -6.78 -5.40
N VAL A 241 21.72 -6.25 -4.18
CA VAL A 241 21.36 -7.00 -2.95
C VAL A 241 19.85 -7.20 -2.75
N TRP A 242 19.00 -6.69 -3.66
CA TRP A 242 17.56 -6.78 -3.50
C TRP A 242 17.05 -8.19 -3.82
N GLN A 243 15.96 -8.57 -3.16
CA GLN A 243 15.41 -9.92 -3.27
C GLN A 243 14.35 -10.07 -4.35
N THR A 244 14.08 -9.03 -5.17
CA THR A 244 12.94 -9.01 -6.10
C THR A 244 12.91 -10.22 -7.04
N VAL A 245 14.05 -10.63 -7.59
CA VAL A 245 14.16 -11.80 -8.48
C VAL A 245 13.87 -13.10 -7.71
N THR A 246 14.30 -13.19 -6.46
CA THR A 246 13.99 -14.33 -5.57
C THR A 246 12.49 -14.40 -5.27
N VAL A 247 11.87 -13.29 -4.89
CA VAL A 247 10.42 -13.22 -4.59
C VAL A 247 9.59 -13.55 -5.84
N ARG A 248 10.02 -13.10 -7.02
CA ARG A 248 9.40 -13.50 -8.30
C ARG A 248 9.46 -15.01 -8.50
N GLY A 249 10.61 -15.63 -8.24
CA GLY A 249 10.77 -17.09 -8.30
C GLY A 249 9.87 -17.84 -7.31
N TRP A 250 9.65 -17.28 -6.12
CA TRP A 250 8.67 -17.81 -5.17
C TRP A 250 7.25 -17.79 -5.74
N MET A 251 6.82 -16.66 -6.31
CA MET A 251 5.47 -16.54 -6.88
C MET A 251 5.27 -17.50 -8.05
N GLU A 252 6.28 -17.68 -8.89
CA GLU A 252 6.27 -18.69 -9.96
C GLU A 252 6.11 -20.11 -9.38
N SER A 253 6.90 -20.47 -8.37
CA SER A 253 6.81 -21.80 -7.73
C SER A 253 5.48 -22.07 -7.02
N LEU A 254 4.81 -21.01 -6.55
CA LEU A 254 3.49 -21.07 -5.92
C LEU A 254 2.34 -21.09 -6.96
N GLY A 255 2.66 -21.00 -8.25
CA GLY A 255 1.69 -21.08 -9.33
C GLY A 255 0.90 -19.79 -9.56
N VAL A 256 1.43 -18.64 -9.16
CA VAL A 256 0.85 -17.33 -9.47
C VAL A 256 0.80 -17.16 -10.99
N ARG A 257 -0.39 -16.79 -11.50
CA ARG A 257 -0.66 -16.77 -12.95
C ARG A 257 -0.51 -15.39 -13.56
N ASN A 258 -0.79 -14.34 -12.78
CA ASN A 258 -0.82 -12.97 -13.26
C ASN A 258 -0.02 -12.06 -12.34
N ASN A 259 0.86 -11.26 -12.92
CA ASN A 259 1.65 -10.26 -12.22
C ASN A 259 1.43 -8.91 -12.90
N TYR A 260 0.91 -7.94 -12.16
CA TYR A 260 0.76 -6.56 -12.62
C TYR A 260 1.87 -5.72 -11.98
N VAL A 261 2.67 -5.04 -12.79
CA VAL A 261 3.91 -4.40 -12.33
C VAL A 261 3.95 -2.93 -12.76
N THR A 262 4.16 -2.02 -11.82
CA THR A 262 4.16 -0.56 -12.13
C THR A 262 5.33 -0.12 -13.00
N LYS A 263 6.43 -0.89 -13.11
CA LYS A 263 7.48 -0.63 -14.11
C LYS A 263 6.95 -0.51 -15.54
N ASP A 264 5.83 -1.17 -15.84
CA ASP A 264 5.20 -1.21 -17.17
C ASP A 264 4.16 -0.09 -17.33
N GLY A 265 4.21 0.93 -16.47
CA GLY A 265 3.28 2.04 -16.43
C GLY A 265 2.07 1.77 -15.53
N ILE A 266 1.03 2.58 -15.70
CA ILE A 266 -0.21 2.45 -14.93
C ILE A 266 -0.85 1.10 -15.23
N GLN A 267 -1.07 0.30 -14.18
CA GLN A 267 -1.77 -0.98 -14.29
C GLN A 267 -3.25 -0.78 -13.98
N VAL A 268 -4.12 -1.46 -14.74
CA VAL A 268 -5.57 -1.46 -14.52
C VAL A 268 -6.04 -2.91 -14.49
N VAL A 269 -6.61 -3.33 -13.37
CA VAL A 269 -7.03 -4.72 -13.11
C VAL A 269 -8.53 -4.74 -12.83
N SER A 270 -9.30 -5.37 -13.71
CA SER A 270 -10.74 -5.60 -13.47
C SER A 270 -10.95 -6.79 -12.54
N LEU A 271 -11.92 -6.68 -11.62
CA LEU A 271 -12.25 -7.69 -10.60
C LEU A 271 -13.47 -8.55 -10.98
#